data_AF-A0A4Y2A949-F1
#
_entry.id   AF-A0A4Y2A949-F1
#
_cell.length_a   1.000
_cell.length_b   1.000
_cell.length_c   1.000
_cell.angle_alpha   90.00
_cell.angle_beta   90.00
_cell.angle_gamma   90.00
#
_symmetry.space_group_name_H-M   'P 1'
#
loop_
_entity.id
_entity.type
_entity.pdbx_description
1 polymer ?
#
loop_
_entity_poly.entity_id
_entity_poly.type
_entity_poly.pdbx_seq_one_letter_code
_entity_poly.pdbx_strand_id
1 'polypeptide(L)'
;MCFRASWQLKDDIVSFFHEKQCSAECEMLEDTEWVSDFAFFTDLLCHKNNFNVKMQGKNQFNDDIWAHLKAFKLKLNLFAGHLAKNDLSHFSRLNSISSANEEKLKKYEDGLKTLHFEFERRFQDFSAIQTELDILPCLST
;
A
#
# COMPACT_ATOMS: atom_id res chain seq x y z
N MET A 1 11.76 2.51 3.77
CA MET A 1 12.25 3.01 2.46
C MET A 1 11.07 3.00 1.50
N CYS A 2 10.64 4.15 0.98
CA CYS A 2 9.59 4.22 -0.04
C CYS A 2 10.25 4.20 -1.42
N PHE A 3 9.71 3.49 -2.41
CA PHE A 3 10.17 3.50 -3.81
C PHE A 3 9.91 4.85 -4.54
N ARG A 4 9.77 5.93 -3.77
CA ARG A 4 9.54 7.29 -4.27
C ARG A 4 10.67 7.78 -5.17
N ALA A 5 11.92 7.49 -4.79
CA ALA A 5 13.08 7.86 -5.59
C ALA A 5 13.09 7.13 -6.94
N SER A 6 12.76 5.83 -6.93
CA SER A 6 12.65 5.02 -8.15
C SER A 6 11.58 5.55 -9.10
N TRP A 7 10.42 5.97 -8.59
CA TRP A 7 9.39 6.61 -9.41
C TRP A 7 9.84 7.96 -9.98
N GLN A 8 10.56 8.78 -9.21
CA GLN A 8 11.00 10.11 -9.65
C GLN A 8 12.07 10.05 -10.75
N LEU A 9 12.91 9.01 -10.72
CA LEU A 9 14.01 8.82 -11.66
C LEU A 9 13.59 8.07 -12.93
N LYS A 10 12.33 7.65 -13.06
CA LYS A 10 11.92 6.77 -14.17
C LYS A 10 12.22 7.38 -15.55
N ASP A 11 11.97 8.68 -15.72
CA ASP A 11 12.16 9.37 -17.01
C ASP A 11 13.65 9.59 -17.32
N ASP A 12 14.46 9.85 -16.28
CA ASP A 12 15.92 9.93 -16.39
C ASP A 12 16.52 8.56 -16.75
N ILE A 13 15.98 7.48 -16.19
CA ILE A 13 16.39 6.10 -16.48
C ILE A 13 16.03 5.73 -17.93
N VAL A 14 14.83 6.10 -18.41
CA VAL A 14 14.44 5.90 -19.82
C VAL A 14 15.39 6.67 -20.74
N SER A 15 15.68 7.93 -20.44
CA SER A 15 16.62 8.75 -21.22
C SER A 15 18.00 8.10 -21.30
N PHE A 16 18.49 7.60 -20.16
CA PHE A 16 19.77 6.89 -20.10
C PHE A 16 19.78 5.58 -20.92
N PHE A 17 18.70 4.80 -20.90
CA PHE A 17 18.63 3.57 -21.69
C PHE A 17 18.58 3.83 -23.19
N HIS A 18 17.89 4.88 -23.63
CA HIS A 18 17.94 5.36 -25.02
C HIS A 18 19.36 5.74 -25.43
N GLU A 19 20.10 6.47 -24.59
CA GLU A 19 21.52 6.80 -24.84
C GLU A 19 22.41 5.56 -24.95
N LYS A 20 22.11 4.50 -24.19
CA LYS A 20 22.90 3.26 -24.14
C LYS A 20 22.48 2.20 -25.16
N GLN A 21 21.48 2.47 -25.99
CA GLN A 21 20.90 1.49 -26.93
C GLN A 21 20.42 0.20 -26.24
N CYS A 22 19.93 0.30 -25.00
CA CYS A 22 19.25 -0.81 -24.31
C CYS A 22 17.75 -0.73 -24.60
N SER A 23 17.30 -1.47 -25.63
CA SER A 23 15.91 -1.38 -26.09
C SER A 23 14.91 -2.09 -25.16
N ALA A 24 15.29 -3.23 -24.57
CA ALA A 24 14.36 -4.07 -23.81
C ALA A 24 13.91 -3.40 -22.49
N GLU A 25 14.81 -2.73 -21.77
CA GLU A 25 14.50 -2.03 -20.53
C GLU A 25 13.71 -0.73 -20.78
N CYS A 26 13.95 -0.07 -21.92
CA CYS A 26 13.14 1.08 -22.37
C CYS A 26 11.70 0.66 -22.68
N GLU A 27 11.52 -0.43 -23.43
CA GLU A 27 10.19 -0.94 -23.80
C GLU A 27 9.31 -1.20 -22.57
N MET A 28 9.88 -1.73 -21.48
CA MET A 28 9.16 -1.98 -20.23
C MET A 28 8.73 -0.69 -19.50
N LEU A 29 9.58 0.34 -19.50
CA LEU A 29 9.30 1.63 -18.84
C LEU A 29 8.38 2.55 -19.67
N GLU A 30 8.23 2.25 -20.96
CA GLU A 30 7.28 2.89 -21.88
C GLU A 30 5.93 2.16 -21.95
N ASP A 31 5.90 0.87 -21.56
CA ASP A 31 4.68 0.07 -21.47
C ASP A 31 3.73 0.62 -20.39
N THR A 32 2.58 1.10 -20.83
CA THR A 32 1.58 1.75 -19.97
C THR A 32 0.98 0.81 -18.93
N GLU A 33 0.89 -0.48 -19.25
CA GLU A 33 0.42 -1.50 -18.33
C GLU A 33 1.43 -1.65 -17.19
N TRP A 34 2.69 -1.90 -17.51
CA TRP A 34 3.77 -2.06 -16.55
C TRP A 34 3.94 -0.81 -15.67
N VAL A 35 3.91 0.39 -16.27
CA VAL A 35 4.02 1.65 -15.53
C VAL A 35 2.87 1.83 -14.53
N SER A 36 1.66 1.39 -14.88
CA SER A 36 0.51 1.38 -13.97
C SER A 36 0.73 0.46 -12.77
N ASP A 37 1.24 -0.76 -13.01
CA ASP A 37 1.57 -1.70 -11.93
C ASP A 37 2.65 -1.11 -11.03
N PHE A 38 3.71 -0.55 -11.62
CA PHE A 38 4.81 0.05 -10.89
C PHE A 38 4.36 1.24 -10.03
N ALA A 39 3.48 2.10 -10.55
CA ALA A 39 2.91 3.22 -9.81
C ALA A 39 2.07 2.76 -8.63
N PHE A 40 1.16 1.81 -8.86
CA PHE A 40 0.31 1.23 -7.82
C PHE A 40 1.15 0.62 -6.70
N PHE A 41 2.13 -0.22 -7.05
CA PHE A 41 3.02 -0.83 -6.05
C PHE A 41 3.84 0.20 -5.30
N THR A 42 4.32 1.24 -5.97
CA THR A 42 5.06 2.33 -5.31
C THR A 42 4.18 3.04 -4.29
N ASP A 43 2.95 3.39 -4.63
CA ASP A 43 1.99 4.02 -3.71
C ASP A 43 1.63 3.08 -2.55
N LEU A 44 1.33 1.81 -2.81
CA LEU A 44 1.03 0.81 -1.79
C LEU A 44 2.21 0.62 -0.82
N LEU A 45 3.44 0.56 -1.33
CA LEU A 45 4.64 0.44 -0.51
C LEU A 45 4.89 1.70 0.32
N CYS A 46 4.51 2.87 -0.15
CA CYS A 46 4.52 4.09 0.66
C CYS A 46 3.55 3.98 1.84
N HIS A 47 2.31 3.53 1.60
CA HIS A 47 1.32 3.30 2.68
C HIS A 47 1.80 2.27 3.68
N LYS A 48 2.34 1.14 3.20
CA LYS A 48 2.92 0.09 4.05
C LYS A 48 4.12 0.59 4.84
N ASN A 49 5.00 1.38 4.24
CA ASN A 49 6.15 1.95 4.95
C ASN A 49 5.70 2.92 6.04
N ASN A 50 4.70 3.75 5.78
CA ASN A 50 4.12 4.64 6.80
C ASN A 50 3.52 3.85 7.97
N PHE A 51 2.82 2.75 7.68
CA PHE A 51 2.37 1.82 8.72
C PHE A 51 3.55 1.20 9.48
N ASN A 52 4.57 0.71 8.78
CA ASN A 52 5.73 0.09 9.40
C ASN A 52 6.50 1.04 10.32
N VAL A 53 6.67 2.30 9.92
CA VAL A 53 7.29 3.34 10.76
C VAL A 53 6.46 3.57 12.02
N LYS A 54 5.12 3.60 11.91
CA LYS A 54 4.25 3.70 13.09
C LYS A 54 4.43 2.49 13.99
N MET A 55 4.43 1.27 13.47
CA MET A 55 4.62 0.05 14.28
C MET A 55 5.98 -0.05 14.96
N GLN A 56 7.03 0.53 14.37
CA GLN A 56 8.40 0.51 14.90
C GLN A 56 8.71 1.70 15.84
N GLY A 57 7.72 2.54 16.15
CA GLY A 57 7.90 3.68 17.05
C GLY A 57 8.42 3.25 18.42
N LYS A 58 9.40 3.98 18.96
CA LYS A 58 9.86 3.77 20.35
C LYS A 58 8.77 4.21 21.32
N ASN A 59 8.65 3.51 22.46
CA ASN A 59 7.71 3.80 23.55
C ASN A 59 6.22 3.67 23.19
N GLN A 60 5.86 2.75 22.28
CA GLN A 60 4.45 2.43 22.04
C GLN A 60 3.95 1.42 23.07
N PHE A 61 2.81 1.73 23.68
CA PHE A 61 2.08 0.75 24.47
C PHE A 61 1.40 -0.26 23.53
N ASN A 62 1.04 -1.44 24.05
CA ASN A 62 0.36 -2.46 23.26
C ASN A 62 -0.92 -1.92 22.59
N ASP A 63 -1.62 -1.01 23.25
CA ASP A 63 -2.83 -0.37 22.73
C ASP A 63 -2.56 0.54 21.51
N ASP A 64 -1.42 1.22 21.46
CA ASP A 64 -1.03 2.07 20.33
C ASP A 64 -0.74 1.22 19.09
N ILE A 65 -0.01 0.12 19.28
CA ILE A 65 0.28 -0.86 18.22
C ILE A 65 -1.03 -1.41 17.64
N TRP A 66 -1.99 -1.71 18.52
CA TRP A 66 -3.30 -2.21 18.13
C TRP A 66 -4.13 -1.18 17.37
N ALA A 67 -4.14 0.07 17.83
CA ALA A 67 -4.81 1.17 17.14
C ALA A 67 -4.21 1.39 15.74
N HIS A 68 -2.89 1.34 15.59
CA HIS A 68 -2.22 1.43 14.30
C HIS A 68 -2.60 0.28 13.36
N LEU A 69 -2.65 -0.94 13.87
CA LEU A 69 -3.04 -2.13 13.09
C LEU A 69 -4.51 -2.05 12.63
N LYS A 70 -5.43 -1.76 13.55
CA LYS A 70 -6.86 -1.56 13.25
C LYS A 70 -7.06 -0.48 12.19
N ALA A 71 -6.39 0.67 12.37
CA ALA A 71 -6.47 1.78 11.42
C ALA A 71 -5.92 1.39 10.03
N PHE A 72 -4.83 0.62 9.97
CA PHE A 72 -4.26 0.19 8.68
C PHE A 72 -5.15 -0.83 7.97
N LYS A 73 -5.72 -1.79 8.70
CA LYS A 73 -6.74 -2.71 8.14
C LYS A 73 -7.92 -1.93 7.54
N LEU A 74 -8.48 -0.98 8.28
CA LEU A 74 -9.58 -0.15 7.80
C LEU A 74 -9.19 0.62 6.54
N LYS A 75 -7.96 1.14 6.47
CA LYS A 75 -7.44 1.81 5.26
C LYS A 75 -7.37 0.88 4.06
N LEU A 76 -6.94 -0.38 4.20
CA LEU A 76 -6.90 -1.32 3.08
C LEU A 76 -8.30 -1.55 2.49
N ASN A 77 -9.31 -1.70 3.34
CA ASN A 77 -10.71 -1.81 2.88
C ASN A 77 -11.21 -0.53 2.24
N LEU A 78 -10.89 0.64 2.82
CA LEU A 78 -11.23 1.94 2.24
C LEU A 78 -10.62 2.10 0.84
N PHE A 79 -9.33 1.79 0.70
CA PHE A 79 -8.61 1.86 -0.56
C PHE A 79 -9.23 0.93 -1.61
N ALA A 80 -9.56 -0.31 -1.25
CA ALA A 80 -10.25 -1.23 -2.15
C ALA A 80 -11.62 -0.66 -2.60
N GLY A 81 -12.41 -0.13 -1.66
CA GLY A 81 -13.71 0.48 -1.98
C GLY A 81 -13.62 1.75 -2.83
N HIS A 82 -12.53 2.51 -2.72
CA HIS A 82 -12.27 3.68 -3.56
C HIS A 82 -11.81 3.25 -4.97
N LEU A 83 -10.93 2.25 -5.09
CA LEU A 83 -10.54 1.69 -6.38
C LEU A 83 -11.75 1.13 -7.16
N ALA A 84 -12.67 0.45 -6.47
CA ALA A 84 -13.92 -0.05 -7.07
C ALA A 84 -14.80 1.07 -7.67
N LYS A 85 -14.63 2.31 -7.20
CA LYS A 85 -15.33 3.52 -7.69
C LYS A 85 -14.45 4.36 -8.61
N ASN A 86 -13.29 3.84 -9.01
CA ASN A 86 -12.28 4.55 -9.79
C ASN A 86 -11.76 5.84 -9.09
N ASP A 87 -11.81 5.88 -7.76
CA ASP A 87 -11.22 6.95 -6.96
C ASP A 87 -9.76 6.60 -6.61
N LEU A 88 -8.85 7.28 -7.31
CA LEU A 88 -7.41 7.11 -7.16
C LEU A 88 -6.76 8.14 -6.22
N SER A 89 -7.55 8.90 -5.44
CA SER A 89 -7.06 9.97 -4.56
C SER A 89 -6.01 9.50 -3.53
N HIS A 90 -6.03 8.22 -3.16
CA HIS A 90 -5.04 7.61 -2.26
C HIS A 90 -3.79 7.07 -2.96
N PHE A 91 -3.78 7.06 -4.28
CA PHE A 91 -2.71 6.52 -5.13
C PHE A 91 -2.22 7.63 -6.06
N SER A 92 -1.51 8.61 -5.50
CA SER A 92 -1.07 9.82 -6.22
C SER A 92 -0.30 9.54 -7.51
N ARG A 93 0.52 8.49 -7.56
CA ARG A 93 1.31 8.13 -8.74
C ARG A 93 0.42 7.45 -9.77
N LEU A 94 -0.41 6.50 -9.33
CA LEU A 94 -1.38 5.85 -10.20
C LEU A 94 -2.36 6.86 -10.81
N ASN A 95 -2.79 7.86 -10.04
CA ASN A 95 -3.64 8.94 -10.51
C ASN A 95 -2.96 9.85 -11.55
N SER A 96 -1.62 9.96 -11.49
CA SER A 96 -0.86 10.82 -12.41
C SER A 96 -0.64 10.25 -13.81
N ILE A 97 -0.83 8.93 -14.01
CA ILE A 97 -0.59 8.25 -15.28
C ILE A 97 -1.84 8.16 -16.17
N SER A 98 -3.00 8.62 -15.69
CA SER A 98 -4.26 8.80 -16.45
C SER A 98 -4.88 7.60 -17.19
N SER A 99 -4.37 6.36 -17.05
CA SER A 99 -4.82 5.25 -17.90
C SER A 99 -4.76 3.85 -17.28
N ALA A 100 -4.98 3.68 -15.98
CA ALA A 100 -5.24 2.35 -15.45
C ALA A 100 -6.61 1.88 -15.97
N ASN A 101 -6.61 0.81 -16.78
CA ASN A 101 -7.85 0.22 -17.29
C ASN A 101 -8.67 -0.43 -16.15
N GLU A 102 -9.97 -0.65 -16.37
CA GLU A 102 -10.87 -1.20 -15.34
C GLU A 102 -10.44 -2.58 -14.82
N GLU A 103 -9.88 -3.43 -15.69
CA GLU A 103 -9.37 -4.76 -15.28
C GLU A 103 -8.21 -4.65 -14.29
N LYS A 104 -7.32 -3.68 -14.48
CA LYS A 104 -6.21 -3.42 -13.55
C LYS A 104 -6.69 -2.90 -12.23
N LEU A 105 -7.62 -1.95 -12.24
CA LEU A 105 -8.20 -1.42 -11.01
C LEU A 105 -8.86 -2.53 -10.20
N LYS A 106 -9.57 -3.44 -10.87
CA LYS A 106 -10.13 -4.64 -10.23
C LYS A 106 -9.04 -5.56 -9.66
N LYS A 107 -7.96 -5.80 -10.40
CA LYS A 107 -6.81 -6.60 -9.90
C LYS A 107 -6.16 -5.96 -8.68
N TYR A 108 -6.03 -4.64 -8.65
CA TYR A 108 -5.49 -3.89 -7.52
C TYR A 108 -6.43 -3.94 -6.31
N GLU A 109 -7.73 -3.75 -6.54
CA GLU A 109 -8.78 -3.92 -5.53
C GLU A 109 -8.71 -5.32 -4.90
N ASP A 110 -8.68 -6.37 -5.72
CA ASP A 110 -8.58 -7.76 -5.26
C ASP A 110 -7.29 -7.98 -4.46
N GLY A 111 -6.16 -7.44 -4.93
CA GLY A 111 -4.89 -7.48 -4.20
C GLY A 111 -4.95 -6.80 -2.83
N LEU A 112 -5.66 -5.68 -2.70
CA LEU A 112 -5.88 -5.00 -1.41
C LEU A 112 -6.79 -5.82 -0.48
N LYS A 113 -7.84 -6.45 -1.02
CA LYS A 113 -8.73 -7.35 -0.26
C LYS A 113 -7.96 -8.57 0.26
N THR A 114 -7.14 -9.19 -0.59
CA THR A 114 -6.25 -10.29 -0.18
C THR A 114 -5.28 -9.82 0.91
N LEU A 115 -4.66 -8.65 0.73
CA LEU A 115 -3.74 -8.11 1.73
C LEU A 115 -4.46 -7.84 3.06
N HIS A 116 -5.67 -7.27 3.03
CA HIS A 116 -6.49 -7.10 4.22
C HIS A 116 -6.74 -8.42 4.95
N PHE A 117 -7.20 -9.45 4.23
CA PHE A 117 -7.43 -10.78 4.78
C PHE A 117 -6.18 -11.38 5.43
N GLU A 118 -5.02 -11.23 4.78
CA GLU A 118 -3.74 -11.69 5.32
C GLU A 118 -3.35 -10.98 6.63
N PHE A 119 -3.66 -9.69 6.74
CA PHE A 119 -3.52 -8.97 8.01
C PHE A 119 -4.49 -9.51 9.08
N GLU A 120 -5.74 -9.83 8.74
CA GLU A 120 -6.66 -10.42 9.72
C GLU A 120 -6.17 -11.76 10.22
N ARG A 121 -5.75 -12.63 9.30
CA ARG A 121 -5.24 -13.97 9.61
C ARG A 121 -3.99 -13.90 10.47
N ARG A 122 -3.02 -13.06 10.11
CA ARG A 122 -1.72 -12.97 10.81
C ARG A 122 -1.83 -12.38 12.21
N PHE A 123 -2.80 -11.50 12.45
CA PHE A 123 -2.97 -10.83 13.73
C PHE A 123 -4.23 -11.29 14.48
N GLN A 124 -4.72 -12.49 14.15
CA GLN A 124 -5.91 -13.07 14.77
C GLN A 124 -5.72 -13.26 16.29
N ASP A 125 -4.56 -13.72 16.73
CA ASP A 125 -4.27 -13.96 18.15
C ASP A 125 -4.32 -12.67 18.99
N PHE A 126 -3.92 -11.54 18.40
CA PHE A 126 -4.01 -10.22 19.05
C PHE A 126 -5.46 -9.78 19.27
N SER A 127 -6.40 -10.24 18.43
CA SER A 127 -7.82 -9.96 18.63
C SER A 127 -8.41 -10.72 19.83
N ALA A 128 -7.90 -11.92 20.11
CA ALA A 128 -8.29 -12.71 21.28
C ALA A 128 -7.80 -12.06 22.58
N ILE A 129 -6.54 -11.57 22.59
CA ILE A 129 -5.94 -10.87 23.73
C ILE A 129 -6.70 -9.57 24.05
N GLN A 130 -7.11 -8.80 23.03
CA GLN A 130 -7.94 -7.60 23.26
C GLN A 130 -9.28 -7.96 23.89
N THR A 131 -9.92 -9.03 23.42
CA THR A 131 -11.22 -9.46 23.97
C THR A 131 -11.08 -9.79 25.46
N GLU A 132 -9.97 -10.40 25.88
CA GLU A 132 -9.68 -10.65 27.30
C GLU A 132 -9.39 -9.37 28.10
N LEU A 133 -8.70 -8.38 27.51
CA LEU A 133 -8.42 -7.09 28.15
C LEU A 133 -9.66 -6.22 28.30
N ASP A 134 -10.54 -6.19 27.30
CA ASP A 134 -11.82 -5.47 27.33
C ASP A 134 -12.80 -6.06 28.36
N ILE A 135 -12.60 -7.33 28.76
CA ILE A 135 -13.40 -8.02 29.78
C ILE A 135 -12.96 -7.69 31.22
N LEU A 136 -11.74 -7.16 31.43
CA LEU A 136 -11.25 -6.79 32.75
C LEU A 136 -11.75 -5.38 33.13
N PRO A 137 -12.75 -5.23 34.02
CA PRO A 137 -13.33 -3.91 34.33
C PRO A 137 -12.42 -3.03 35.22
N CYS A 138 -11.20 -3.49 35.55
CA CYS A 138 -10.36 -2.93 36.61
C CYS A 138 -9.13 -2.15 36.15
N LEU A 139 -8.96 -1.84 34.86
CA LEU A 139 -7.85 -1.00 34.38
C LEU A 139 -8.28 0.35 33.78
N SER A 140 -9.57 0.68 33.85
CA SER A 140 -10.10 2.01 33.51
C SER A 140 -10.25 2.89 34.76
N THR A 141 -9.13 3.31 35.34
CA THR A 141 -9.03 4.51 36.20
C THR A 141 -7.77 5.28 35.88
#